data_AF-A0A2E7EN99-F1
#
_entry.id   AF-A0A2E7EN99-F1
#
_cell.length_a   1.000
_cell.length_b   1.000
_cell.length_c   1.000
_cell.angle_alpha   90.00
_cell.angle_beta   90.00
_cell.angle_gamma   90.00
#
_symmetry.space_group_name_H-M   'P 1'
#
loop_
_entity.id
_entity.type
_entity.pdbx_description
1 polymer ?
#
loop_
_entity_poly.entity_id
_entity_poly.type
_entity_poly.pdbx_seq_one_letter_code
_entity_poly.pdbx_strand_id
1 'polypeptide(L)'
;MPPSANIDLTLTETGNNGSWGIHGRILPYLEESHLYSQVNLELAWDHQMVIDALRVPIDQCPSDPGAGILRDPGKGRARLYATNYGFNMETWFVFDPATKKGGNGPFYSNSHLRLSKVVDGTSKTMLASKVKAWQPYTGNGGPPTTKIANTVEEAAEIVKS
;
A
#
# COMPACT_ATOMS: atom_id res chain seq x y z
N MET A 1 -7.29 -11.41 4.34
CA MET A 1 -6.72 -10.07 4.16
C MET A 1 -5.27 -10.27 3.77
N PRO A 2 -4.90 -9.89 2.54
CA PRO A 2 -3.53 -10.03 2.04
C PRO A 2 -2.57 -9.11 2.79
N PRO A 3 -1.26 -9.38 2.73
CA PRO A 3 -0.23 -8.51 3.31
C PRO A 3 -0.19 -7.16 2.59
N SER A 4 0.19 -6.09 3.32
CA SER A 4 0.44 -4.78 2.70
C SER A 4 1.74 -4.74 1.89
N ALA A 5 2.69 -5.59 2.26
CA ALA A 5 3.89 -5.94 1.52
C ALA A 5 4.41 -7.26 2.09
N ASN A 6 5.09 -8.05 1.28
CA ASN A 6 5.86 -9.19 1.77
C ASN A 6 7.32 -8.78 1.79
N ILE A 7 7.97 -8.92 2.95
CA ILE A 7 9.34 -8.50 3.17
C ILE A 7 10.16 -9.68 3.66
N ASP A 8 11.32 -9.87 3.03
CA ASP A 8 12.32 -10.85 3.47
C ASP A 8 13.12 -10.27 4.63
N LEU A 9 12.86 -10.81 5.83
CA LEU A 9 13.50 -10.36 7.07
C LEU A 9 14.91 -10.93 7.27
N THR A 10 15.40 -11.76 6.34
CA THR A 10 16.78 -12.28 6.38
C THR A 10 17.77 -11.32 5.72
N LEU A 11 17.28 -10.38 4.90
CA LEU A 11 18.09 -9.39 4.21
C LEU A 11 18.39 -8.21 5.13
N THR A 12 19.66 -7.80 5.20
CA THR A 12 20.12 -6.62 5.95
C THR A 12 20.16 -5.36 5.09
N GLU A 13 20.04 -5.51 3.78
CA GLU A 13 19.90 -4.42 2.82
C GLU A 13 18.70 -4.71 1.92
N THR A 14 17.84 -3.71 1.73
CA THR A 14 16.67 -3.84 0.86
C THR A 14 16.87 -3.00 -0.39
N GLY A 15 16.46 -3.56 -1.54
CA GLY A 15 16.27 -2.76 -2.74
C GLY A 15 15.02 -1.88 -2.60
N ASN A 16 14.94 -0.83 -3.41
CA ASN A 16 13.68 -0.09 -3.57
C ASN A 16 12.64 -0.96 -4.28
N ASN A 17 11.36 -0.65 -4.08
CA ASN A 17 10.25 -1.21 -4.87
C ASN A 17 10.01 -2.73 -4.73
N GLY A 18 10.68 -3.42 -3.81
CA GLY A 18 10.80 -4.88 -3.78
C GLY A 18 9.55 -5.70 -3.44
N SER A 19 8.39 -5.09 -3.18
CA SER A 19 7.12 -5.79 -3.00
C SER A 19 5.96 -4.92 -3.46
N TRP A 20 4.89 -5.59 -3.87
CA TRP A 20 3.65 -4.95 -4.26
C TRP A 20 2.68 -4.83 -3.09
N GLY A 21 1.85 -3.79 -3.18
CA GLY A 21 0.79 -3.49 -2.22
C GLY A 21 -0.45 -4.35 -2.38
N ILE A 22 -1.47 -4.04 -1.57
CA ILE A 22 -2.74 -4.78 -1.52
C ILE A 22 -3.45 -4.81 -2.89
N HIS A 23 -3.40 -3.72 -3.65
CA HIS A 23 -3.98 -3.63 -5.01
C HIS A 23 -3.55 -4.80 -5.91
N GLY A 24 -2.23 -5.04 -6.03
CA GLY A 24 -1.72 -6.16 -6.83
C GLY A 24 -2.19 -7.52 -6.32
N ARG A 25 -2.34 -7.67 -5.01
CA ARG A 25 -2.73 -8.93 -4.36
C ARG A 25 -4.22 -9.24 -4.47
N ILE A 26 -5.06 -8.25 -4.75
CA ILE A 26 -6.49 -8.45 -4.92
C ILE A 26 -6.92 -8.58 -6.39
N LEU A 27 -6.01 -8.41 -7.36
CA LEU A 27 -6.29 -8.57 -8.79
C LEU A 27 -7.08 -9.86 -9.15
N PRO A 28 -6.78 -11.05 -8.59
CA PRO A 28 -7.55 -12.26 -8.91
C PRO A 28 -9.03 -12.19 -8.52
N TYR A 29 -9.39 -11.31 -7.58
CA TYR A 29 -10.77 -11.09 -7.14
C TYR A 29 -11.46 -9.94 -7.88
N LEU A 30 -10.76 -9.31 -8.84
CA LEU A 30 -11.22 -8.16 -9.62
C LEU A 30 -11.35 -8.51 -11.11
N GLU A 31 -11.43 -9.80 -11.45
CA GLU A 31 -11.39 -10.30 -12.84
C GLU A 31 -10.06 -10.01 -13.58
N GLU A 32 -9.02 -9.57 -12.86
CA GLU A 32 -7.68 -9.28 -13.39
C GLU A 32 -6.72 -10.47 -13.23
N SER A 33 -7.26 -11.70 -13.28
CA SER A 33 -6.47 -12.93 -13.09
C SER A 33 -5.39 -13.13 -14.16
N HIS A 34 -5.66 -12.70 -15.40
CA HIS A 34 -4.71 -12.73 -16.50
C HIS A 34 -3.50 -11.83 -16.21
N LEU A 35 -3.75 -10.58 -15.81
CA LEU A 35 -2.70 -9.65 -15.41
C LEU A 35 -1.89 -10.20 -14.23
N TYR A 36 -2.57 -10.71 -13.20
CA TYR A 36 -1.93 -11.31 -12.02
C TYR A 36 -0.97 -12.44 -12.41
N SER A 37 -1.32 -13.26 -13.41
CA SER A 37 -0.46 -14.36 -13.87
C SER A 37 0.82 -13.93 -14.60
N GLN A 38 0.91 -12.66 -15.03
CA GLN A 38 2.04 -12.11 -15.78
C GLN A 38 3.05 -11.34 -14.92
N VAL A 39 2.72 -11.11 -13.64
CA VAL A 39 3.56 -10.36 -12.71
C VAL A 39 4.00 -11.24 -11.54
N ASN A 40 5.12 -10.87 -10.94
CA ASN A 40 5.56 -11.41 -9.67
C ASN A 40 5.52 -10.30 -8.61
N LEU A 41 4.59 -10.44 -7.65
CA LEU A 41 4.36 -9.45 -6.59
C LEU A 41 5.46 -9.40 -5.53
N GLU A 42 6.36 -10.38 -5.54
CA GLU A 42 7.52 -10.52 -4.64
C GLU A 42 8.82 -9.99 -5.27
N LEU A 43 8.73 -9.46 -6.49
CA LEU A 43 9.83 -8.79 -7.18
C LEU A 43 9.54 -7.31 -7.36
N ALA A 44 10.61 -6.55 -7.59
CA ALA A 44 10.50 -5.13 -7.85
C ALA A 44 9.57 -4.84 -9.04
N TRP A 45 8.62 -3.92 -8.85
CA TRP A 45 7.59 -3.62 -9.88
C TRP A 45 8.20 -2.89 -11.09
N ASP A 46 9.29 -2.15 -10.89
CA ASP A 46 9.83 -1.19 -11.85
C ASP A 46 10.54 -1.80 -13.07
N HIS A 47 10.72 -3.13 -13.08
CA HIS A 47 11.25 -3.90 -14.21
C HIS A 47 10.20 -4.77 -14.90
N GLN A 48 8.96 -4.78 -14.43
CA GLN A 48 7.89 -5.62 -14.97
C GLN A 48 7.08 -4.84 -16.00
N MET A 49 7.56 -4.77 -17.25
CA MET A 49 6.99 -3.87 -18.28
C MET A 49 5.56 -4.19 -18.71
N VAL A 50 5.01 -5.34 -18.32
CA VAL A 50 3.60 -5.68 -18.53
C VAL A 50 2.63 -4.66 -17.90
N ILE A 51 3.07 -3.95 -16.85
CA ILE A 51 2.27 -2.90 -16.20
C ILE A 51 2.59 -1.48 -16.69
N ASP A 52 3.44 -1.31 -17.72
CA ASP A 52 3.75 0.01 -18.25
C ASP A 52 2.50 0.70 -18.82
N ALA A 53 2.17 1.86 -18.27
CA ALA A 53 0.98 2.64 -18.60
C ALA A 53 -0.33 1.83 -18.54
N LEU A 54 -0.39 0.81 -17.67
CA LEU A 54 -1.59 0.03 -17.43
C LEU A 54 -2.55 0.76 -16.48
N ARG A 55 -3.84 0.73 -16.80
CA ARG A 55 -4.92 1.23 -15.94
C ARG A 55 -5.80 0.07 -15.52
N VAL A 56 -5.91 -0.13 -14.21
CA VAL A 56 -6.92 -1.01 -13.61
C VAL A 56 -8.07 -0.11 -13.15
N PRO A 57 -9.21 -0.04 -13.87
CA PRO A 57 -10.22 0.99 -13.66
C PRO A 57 -10.79 1.03 -12.24
N ILE A 58 -10.89 -0.12 -11.57
CA ILE A 58 -11.41 -0.22 -10.20
C ILE A 58 -10.49 0.41 -9.15
N ASP A 59 -9.18 0.51 -9.44
CA ASP A 59 -8.22 1.16 -8.55
C ASP A 59 -8.19 2.69 -8.72
N GLN A 60 -8.89 3.22 -9.73
CA GLN A 60 -8.91 4.64 -10.04
C GLN A 60 -10.27 5.27 -9.74
N CYS A 61 -10.25 6.54 -9.35
CA CYS A 61 -11.48 7.31 -9.26
C CYS A 61 -11.65 8.21 -10.50
N PRO A 62 -12.73 8.02 -11.30
CA PRO A 62 -12.97 8.84 -12.49
C PRO A 62 -13.11 10.34 -12.21
N SER A 63 -13.51 10.71 -10.99
CA SER A 63 -13.72 12.10 -10.59
C SER A 63 -12.47 12.79 -10.06
N ASP A 64 -11.37 12.05 -9.86
CA ASP A 64 -10.11 12.65 -9.42
C ASP A 64 -9.37 13.21 -10.64
N PRO A 65 -9.11 14.54 -10.71
CA PRO A 65 -8.49 15.17 -11.88
C PRO A 65 -7.06 14.69 -12.12
N GLY A 66 -6.40 14.13 -11.11
CA GLY A 66 -5.04 13.60 -11.18
C GLY A 66 -4.96 12.11 -11.53
N ALA A 67 -6.05 11.36 -11.48
CA ALA A 67 -6.04 9.91 -11.73
C ALA A 67 -5.54 9.55 -13.15
N GLY A 68 -5.81 10.41 -14.14
CA GLY A 68 -5.39 10.21 -15.52
C GLY A 68 -3.96 10.67 -15.83
N ILE A 69 -3.20 11.18 -14.85
CA ILE A 69 -1.83 11.64 -15.08
C ILE A 69 -0.89 10.44 -14.94
N LEU A 70 -0.15 10.16 -16.02
CA LEU A 70 0.85 9.10 -16.04
C LEU A 70 2.11 9.56 -15.32
N ARG A 71 2.57 8.78 -14.33
CA ARG A 71 3.84 8.99 -13.66
C ARG A 71 4.94 8.24 -14.39
N ASP A 72 5.99 8.96 -14.79
CA ASP A 72 7.24 8.39 -15.29
C ASP A 72 8.31 8.41 -14.19
N PRO A 73 8.72 7.24 -13.65
CA PRO A 73 9.79 7.14 -12.66
C PRO A 73 11.21 7.34 -13.24
N GLY A 74 11.33 7.46 -14.57
CA GLY A 74 12.58 7.52 -15.31
C GLY A 74 13.33 6.20 -15.37
N LYS A 75 14.53 6.21 -15.96
CA LYS A 75 15.47 5.07 -16.05
C LYS A 75 14.90 3.82 -16.74
N GLY A 76 13.99 4.01 -17.70
CA GLY A 76 13.39 2.90 -18.46
C GLY A 76 12.48 1.99 -17.64
N ARG A 77 11.97 2.49 -16.51
CA ARG A 77 11.05 1.76 -15.62
C ARG A 77 9.61 1.83 -16.14
N ALA A 78 8.79 0.88 -15.73
CA ALA A 78 7.35 0.91 -16.00
C ALA A 78 6.73 2.24 -15.53
N ARG A 79 5.94 2.88 -16.39
CA ARG A 79 5.19 4.09 -16.07
C ARG A 79 3.87 3.69 -15.40
N LEU A 80 3.47 4.43 -14.38
CA LEU A 80 2.32 4.04 -13.54
C LEU A 80 1.26 5.12 -13.54
N TYR A 81 -0.01 4.70 -13.58
CA TYR A 81 -1.10 5.56 -13.16
C TYR A 81 -1.30 5.47 -11.65
N ALA A 82 -1.81 6.55 -11.05
CA ALA A 82 -2.09 6.58 -9.62
C ALA A 82 -3.31 5.72 -9.26
N THR A 83 -3.28 5.14 -8.05
CA THR A 83 -4.45 4.53 -7.41
C THR A 83 -5.13 5.54 -6.49
N ASN A 84 -6.43 5.37 -6.29
CA ASN A 84 -7.28 6.28 -5.51
C ASN A 84 -7.91 5.64 -4.28
N TYR A 85 -7.50 4.43 -3.89
CA TYR A 85 -8.06 3.74 -2.74
C TYR A 85 -6.95 3.32 -1.78
N GLY A 86 -6.91 3.94 -0.60
CA GLY A 86 -5.98 3.58 0.48
C GLY A 86 -6.60 2.55 1.40
N PHE A 87 -5.79 1.63 1.92
CA PHE A 87 -6.22 0.59 2.85
C PHE A 87 -5.86 0.96 4.30
N ASN A 88 -6.72 0.60 5.24
CA ASN A 88 -6.52 0.88 6.66
C ASN A 88 -5.40 -0.02 7.24
N MET A 89 -4.23 0.57 7.51
CA MET A 89 -3.10 -0.11 8.16
C MET A 89 -2.94 0.29 9.64
N GLU A 90 -4.02 0.77 10.27
CA GLU A 90 -4.09 1.36 11.62
C GLU A 90 -3.71 2.85 11.73
N THR A 91 -3.85 3.38 12.95
CA THR A 91 -3.65 4.77 13.34
C THR A 91 -2.19 5.20 13.42
N TRP A 92 -1.26 4.30 13.75
CA TRP A 92 0.14 4.68 13.96
C TRP A 92 1.16 3.57 13.68
N PHE A 93 1.10 2.47 14.41
CA PHE A 93 2.08 1.39 14.32
C PHE A 93 1.61 0.32 13.33
N VAL A 94 2.34 0.15 12.23
CA VAL A 94 2.00 -0.83 11.20
C VAL A 94 2.73 -2.15 11.41
N PHE A 95 4.06 -2.11 11.55
CA PHE A 95 4.89 -3.33 11.64
C PHE A 95 6.29 -3.03 12.18
N ASP A 96 6.80 -3.93 13.03
CA ASP A 96 8.19 -3.94 13.51
C ASP A 96 8.93 -5.16 12.91
N PRO A 97 9.95 -4.96 12.05
CA PRO A 97 10.70 -6.05 11.44
C PRO A 97 11.60 -6.81 12.42
N ALA A 98 12.04 -6.20 13.53
CA ALA A 98 12.90 -6.84 14.51
C ALA A 98 12.12 -7.85 15.36
N THR A 99 10.92 -7.48 15.81
CA THR A 99 10.05 -8.36 16.62
C THR A 99 9.02 -9.13 15.79
N LYS A 100 8.88 -8.80 14.51
CA LYS A 100 7.86 -9.33 13.58
C LYS A 100 6.43 -9.02 14.03
N LYS A 101 6.26 -8.02 14.90
CA LYS A 101 4.98 -7.64 15.44
C LYS A 101 4.26 -6.71 14.46
N GLY A 102 3.06 -7.09 14.04
CA GLY A 102 2.15 -6.22 13.30
C GLY A 102 1.34 -5.30 14.23
N GLY A 103 0.73 -4.28 13.64
CA GLY A 103 -0.34 -3.50 14.26
C GLY A 103 -1.62 -4.33 14.49
N ASN A 104 -2.58 -3.73 15.20
CA ASN A 104 -3.97 -4.16 15.28
C ASN A 104 -4.80 -3.83 14.02
N GLY A 105 -4.22 -3.15 13.02
CA GLY A 105 -4.85 -2.92 11.73
C GLY A 105 -5.10 -4.21 10.92
N PRO A 106 -6.09 -4.22 10.01
CA PRO A 106 -6.42 -5.38 9.19
C PRO A 106 -5.35 -5.74 8.15
N PHE A 107 -4.46 -4.79 7.82
CA PHE A 107 -3.38 -4.99 6.87
C PHE A 107 -2.06 -4.44 7.43
N TYR A 108 -1.01 -5.25 7.34
CA TYR A 108 0.37 -4.87 7.63
C TYR A 108 1.35 -5.80 6.89
N SER A 109 2.65 -5.51 6.95
CA SER A 109 3.67 -6.30 6.26
C SER A 109 3.67 -7.75 6.73
N ASN A 110 3.80 -8.70 5.81
CA ASN A 110 3.75 -10.15 6.06
C ASN A 110 2.43 -10.66 6.71
N SER A 111 1.40 -9.82 6.83
CA SER A 111 0.10 -10.23 7.38
C SER A 111 -0.67 -11.17 6.45
N HIS A 112 -1.31 -12.18 7.02
CA HIS A 112 -2.20 -13.11 6.31
C HIS A 112 -3.47 -13.36 7.15
N LEU A 113 -4.11 -12.27 7.55
CA LEU A 113 -5.23 -12.34 8.49
C LEU A 113 -6.49 -12.88 7.80
N ARG A 114 -7.19 -13.79 8.48
CA ARG A 114 -8.54 -14.20 8.06
C ARG A 114 -9.55 -13.12 8.48
N LEU A 115 -10.66 -13.01 7.76
CA LEU A 115 -11.72 -12.06 8.12
C LEU A 115 -12.26 -12.32 9.56
N SER A 116 -12.22 -13.58 10.01
CA SER A 116 -12.55 -13.99 11.38
C SER A 116 -11.63 -13.41 12.47
N LYS A 117 -10.55 -12.71 12.11
CA LYS A 117 -9.71 -11.96 13.05
C LYS A 117 -10.30 -10.59 13.41
N VAL A 118 -11.32 -10.14 12.70
CA VAL A 118 -12.15 -8.99 13.07
C VAL A 118 -13.21 -9.48 14.07
N VAL A 119 -12.88 -9.40 15.36
CA VAL A 119 -13.65 -10.04 16.45
C VAL A 119 -14.85 -9.23 16.94
N ASP A 120 -14.85 -7.93 16.67
CA ASP A 120 -15.93 -6.99 16.97
C ASP A 120 -17.04 -6.97 15.89
N GLY A 121 -16.85 -7.77 14.84
CA GLY A 121 -17.83 -8.00 13.78
C GLY A 121 -17.45 -7.33 12.46
N THR A 122 -17.93 -7.92 11.37
CA THR A 122 -17.69 -7.44 10.00
C THR A 122 -18.83 -6.57 9.46
N SER A 123 -19.88 -6.39 10.26
CA SER A 123 -21.02 -5.56 9.89
C SER A 123 -20.61 -4.10 9.92
N LYS A 124 -20.67 -3.44 8.75
CA LYS A 124 -20.29 -2.03 8.58
C LYS A 124 -18.80 -1.73 8.79
N THR A 125 -17.93 -2.72 8.57
CA THR A 125 -16.48 -2.53 8.61
C THR A 125 -15.98 -1.97 7.27
N MET A 126 -15.27 -0.84 7.31
CA MET A 126 -14.64 -0.24 6.13
C MET A 126 -13.13 -0.51 6.14
N LEU A 127 -12.64 -1.20 5.11
CA LEU A 127 -11.24 -1.62 4.99
C LEU A 127 -10.38 -0.67 4.14
N ALA A 128 -11.02 0.10 3.27
CA ALA A 128 -10.37 1.04 2.37
C ALA A 128 -11.18 2.32 2.23
N SER A 129 -10.53 3.41 1.90
CA SER A 129 -11.14 4.72 1.67
C SER A 129 -10.55 5.38 0.43
N LYS A 130 -11.29 6.34 -0.14
CA LYS A 130 -10.80 7.11 -1.28
C LYS A 130 -9.71 8.08 -0.84
N VAL A 131 -8.62 8.12 -1.61
CA VAL A 131 -7.49 9.04 -1.44
C VAL A 131 -7.20 9.78 -2.75
N LYS A 132 -6.46 10.89 -2.67
CA LYS A 132 -6.05 11.66 -3.85
C LYS A 132 -4.96 10.92 -4.62
N ALA A 133 -5.04 10.93 -5.95
CA ALA A 133 -4.04 10.32 -6.83
C ALA A 133 -2.64 10.93 -6.66
N TRP A 134 -2.58 12.24 -6.42
CA TRP A 134 -1.33 12.98 -6.23
C TRP A 134 -1.34 13.66 -4.86
N GLN A 135 -0.41 13.23 -4.02
CA GLN A 135 -0.22 13.76 -2.67
C GLN A 135 1.24 14.17 -2.50
N PRO A 136 1.53 15.17 -1.65
CA PRO A 136 2.91 15.44 -1.22
C PRO A 136 3.56 14.17 -0.70
N TYR A 137 4.76 13.86 -1.19
CA TYR A 137 5.48 12.66 -0.81
C TYR A 137 6.33 12.92 0.43
N THR A 138 5.89 12.42 1.59
CA THR A 138 6.62 12.50 2.86
C THR A 138 7.28 11.17 3.26
N GLY A 139 7.21 10.15 2.39
CA GLY A 139 7.57 8.76 2.72
C GLY A 139 9.03 8.51 3.12
N ASN A 140 9.96 9.38 2.73
CA ASN A 140 11.39 9.25 3.09
C ASN A 140 11.83 10.17 4.22
N GLY A 141 10.94 11.04 4.75
CA GLY A 141 11.28 11.97 5.83
C GLY A 141 11.27 11.32 7.21
N GLY A 142 10.45 10.28 7.38
CA GLY A 142 10.14 9.69 8.69
C GLY A 142 9.44 10.69 9.62
N PRO A 143 8.57 10.26 10.54
CA PRO A 143 8.10 11.18 11.56
C PRO A 143 9.28 11.61 12.45
N PRO A 144 9.33 12.85 12.95
CA PRO A 144 10.34 13.30 13.91
C PRO A 144 10.36 12.50 15.22
N THR A 145 9.37 11.63 15.45
CA THR A 145 9.24 10.78 16.62
C THR A 145 8.54 9.46 16.28
N THR A 146 8.94 8.36 16.93
CA THR A 146 8.23 7.08 16.89
C THR A 146 7.20 6.94 18.02
N LYS A 147 7.12 7.91 18.93
CA LYS A 147 6.13 7.93 20.00
C LYS A 147 4.74 8.14 19.39
N ILE A 148 3.80 7.27 19.77
CA ILE A 148 2.40 7.36 19.35
C ILE A 148 1.81 8.67 19.90
N ALA A 149 1.23 9.48 19.03
CA ALA A 149 0.49 10.67 19.40
C ALA A 149 -0.77 10.30 20.20
N ASN A 150 -1.06 11.04 21.27
CA ASN A 150 -2.23 10.78 22.13
C ASN A 150 -3.49 11.50 21.63
N THR A 151 -3.33 12.45 20.69
CA THR A 151 -4.41 13.29 20.15
C THR A 151 -4.30 13.44 18.64
N VAL A 152 -5.40 13.79 17.98
CA VAL A 152 -5.44 14.03 16.53
C VAL A 152 -4.60 15.26 16.17
N GLU A 153 -4.61 16.26 17.03
CA GLU A 153 -3.87 17.50 16.88
C GLU A 153 -2.35 17.25 16.93
N GLU A 154 -1.89 16.45 17.90
CA GLU A 154 -0.47 16.03 17.99
C GLU A 154 -0.04 15.23 16.75
N ALA A 155 -0.89 14.29 16.29
CA ALA A 155 -0.63 13.53 15.07
C ALA A 155 -0.53 14.44 13.84
N ALA A 156 -1.40 15.45 13.72
CA ALA A 156 -1.41 16.38 12.60
C ALA A 156 -0.15 17.24 12.55
N GLU A 157 0.38 17.68 13.69
CA GLU A 157 1.64 18.43 13.75
C GLU A 157 2.84 17.57 13.33
N ILE A 158 2.89 16.30 13.72
CA ILE A 158 3.96 15.36 13.34
C ILE A 158 3.98 15.12 11.82
N VAL A 159 2.82 15.13 11.15
CA VAL A 159 2.72 14.91 9.69
C VAL A 159 3.00 16.18 8.87
N LYS A 160 2.95 17.36 9.49
CA LYS A 160 3.25 18.64 8.81
C LYS A 160 4.75 18.90 8.63
N SER A 161 5.61 18.30 9.47
CA SER A 161 7.07 18.43 9.42
C SER A 161 7.69 17.60 8.30
#